data_AF-A0A0L0MBD4-F1
#
_entry.id   AF-A0A0L0MBD4-F1
#
_cell.length_a   1.000
_cell.length_b   1.000
_cell.length_c   1.000
_cell.angle_alpha   90.00
_cell.angle_beta   90.00
_cell.angle_gamma   90.00
#
_symmetry.space_group_name_H-M   'P 1'
#
loop_
_entity.id
_entity.type
_entity.pdbx_description
1 polymer ?
#
loop_
_entity_poly.entity_id
_entity_poly.type
_entity_poly.pdbx_seq_one_letter_code
_entity_poly.pdbx_strand_id
1 'polypeptide(L)'
;MQQISIDLAAIRRLAGFVGQRFGEDRVAQVAGSLTFTSVLSIVPLATVAFALFTAFPIFGSFQASLQDFLSVHLMPPQINDQIFKYLNQFAAKAKGLTTVGMIILFVTAVMTMMTVESAFNVIWRVKKARPIAQRVLVYWAIITLGPMLFGVSLSISSYLFARSVAFAGSHNLLPPMAEWFLTGVSLPITAFGFTMIYVYMPNCKVEWRDALVGGLVAAVAFELCKRGFGFYIRRIPTYTAVYGAFAAAPVFLLWVYLCWIIALIGAMVTSALPAIRIGQYHRRAFPGSDLLDTLEILARLVESREAGRAGYTALELSKMARCDMDTSTRLIARLDTLGWIGRLEDARMPRYVLIANPNQVTVNMLFDQFVIDRAELEYQLRLDAAHVDCAALMGALDNEKLNITLGSLIAARAQALHNARLRETPPSSLPQQA
;
A
#
# COMPACT_ATOMS: atom_id res chain seq x y z
N MET A 1 1.30 18.98 -18.34
CA MET A 1 2.04 17.75 -17.97
C MET A 1 3.33 18.19 -17.28
N GLN A 2 3.37 18.20 -15.95
CA GLN A 2 4.62 18.51 -15.22
C GLN A 2 5.55 17.30 -15.32
N GLN A 3 6.73 17.51 -15.89
CA GLN A 3 7.80 16.52 -15.95
C GLN A 3 8.17 16.13 -14.51
N ILE A 4 7.96 14.86 -14.16
CA ILE A 4 8.47 14.27 -12.94
C ILE A 4 9.98 14.14 -13.15
N SER A 5 10.75 15.17 -12.80
CA SER A 5 12.18 14.98 -12.58
C SER A 5 12.30 14.02 -11.40
N ILE A 6 12.72 12.78 -11.67
CA ILE A 6 12.99 11.78 -10.64
C ILE A 6 14.23 12.26 -9.89
N ASP A 7 14.00 13.14 -8.93
CA ASP A 7 15.03 13.68 -8.08
C ASP A 7 15.52 12.55 -7.16
N LEU A 8 16.84 12.37 -7.02
CA LEU A 8 17.43 11.35 -6.18
C LEU A 8 16.94 11.49 -4.72
N ALA A 9 16.64 12.72 -4.32
CA ALA A 9 16.01 13.05 -3.05
C ALA A 9 14.59 12.46 -2.92
N ALA A 10 13.79 12.42 -3.99
CA ALA A 10 12.46 11.83 -3.99
C ALA A 10 12.52 10.31 -3.85
N ILE A 11 13.45 9.63 -4.53
CA ILE A 11 13.68 8.18 -4.37
C ILE A 11 14.09 7.88 -2.93
N ARG A 12 15.04 8.63 -2.37
CA ARG A 12 15.51 8.41 -0.98
C ARG A 12 14.38 8.61 0.03
N ARG A 13 13.53 9.61 -0.17
CA ARG A 13 12.34 9.85 0.66
C ARG A 13 11.33 8.73 0.55
N LEU A 14 11.07 8.24 -0.67
CA LEU A 14 10.17 7.09 -0.90
C LEU A 14 10.71 5.83 -0.23
N ALA A 15 12.01 5.55 -0.36
CA ALA A 15 12.66 4.43 0.30
C ALA A 15 12.56 4.52 1.84
N GLY A 16 12.79 5.71 2.40
CA GLY A 16 12.65 5.95 3.85
C GLY A 16 11.21 5.76 4.34
N PHE A 17 10.23 6.25 3.58
CA PHE A 17 8.81 6.09 3.90
C PHE A 17 8.38 4.62 3.84
N VAL A 18 8.75 3.90 2.77
CA VAL A 18 8.48 2.46 2.63
C VAL A 18 9.16 1.67 3.73
N GLY A 19 10.41 2.02 4.11
CA GLY A 19 11.13 1.35 5.19
C GLY A 19 10.45 1.52 6.57
N GLN A 20 10.00 2.74 6.89
CA GLN A 20 9.25 2.98 8.13
C GLN A 20 7.93 2.18 8.13
N ARG A 21 7.20 2.25 7.02
CA ARG A 21 5.91 1.60 6.88
C ARG A 21 6.00 0.07 6.85
N PHE A 22 7.11 -0.49 6.36
CA PHE A 22 7.39 -1.92 6.41
C PHE A 22 7.35 -2.47 7.84
N GLY A 23 7.90 -1.71 8.79
CA GLY A 23 7.86 -2.03 10.22
C GLY A 23 6.47 -1.82 10.83
N GLU A 24 5.85 -0.67 10.57
CA GLU A 24 4.52 -0.32 11.10
C GLU A 24 3.43 -1.32 10.66
N ASP A 25 3.44 -1.72 9.39
CA ASP A 25 2.49 -2.68 8.80
C ASP A 25 2.90 -4.15 9.05
N ARG A 26 3.99 -4.39 9.80
CA ARG A 26 4.53 -5.73 10.13
C ARG A 26 4.66 -6.63 8.90
N VAL A 27 5.14 -6.09 7.79
CA VAL A 27 5.10 -6.75 6.46
C VAL A 27 5.77 -8.12 6.48
N ALA A 28 6.87 -8.28 7.23
CA ALA A 28 7.54 -9.57 7.38
C ALA A 28 6.65 -10.65 8.02
N GLN A 29 5.84 -10.28 9.01
CA GLN A 29 4.90 -11.19 9.68
C GLN A 29 3.72 -11.52 8.76
N VAL A 30 3.20 -10.52 8.04
CA VAL A 30 2.12 -10.70 7.05
C VAL A 30 2.59 -11.58 5.89
N ALA A 31 3.80 -11.39 5.37
CA ALA A 31 4.38 -12.28 4.36
C ALA A 31 4.49 -13.72 4.87
N GLY A 32 4.86 -13.91 6.14
CA GLY A 32 4.91 -15.22 6.80
C GLY A 32 3.54 -15.91 6.85
N SER A 33 2.50 -15.19 7.26
CA SER A 33 1.14 -15.74 7.28
C SER A 33 0.64 -16.07 5.88
N LEU A 34 0.83 -15.17 4.90
CA LEU A 34 0.47 -15.42 3.50
C LEU A 34 1.22 -16.61 2.91
N THR A 35 2.48 -16.82 3.29
CA THR A 35 3.28 -17.97 2.87
C THR A 35 2.66 -19.27 3.37
N PHE A 36 2.40 -19.35 4.67
CA PHE A 36 1.77 -20.53 5.27
C PHE A 36 0.40 -20.81 4.65
N THR A 37 -0.44 -19.78 4.53
CA THR A 37 -1.76 -19.87 3.90
C THR A 37 -1.65 -20.28 2.43
N SER A 38 -0.69 -19.75 1.67
CA SER A 38 -0.47 -20.12 0.27
C SER A 38 -0.10 -21.58 0.13
N VAL A 39 0.86 -22.08 0.92
CA VAL A 39 1.28 -23.47 0.87
C VAL A 39 0.14 -24.43 1.20
N LEU A 40 -0.67 -24.12 2.22
CA LEU A 40 -1.85 -24.93 2.54
C LEU A 40 -2.93 -24.86 1.45
N SER A 41 -3.03 -23.73 0.74
CA SER A 41 -4.03 -23.50 -0.31
C SER A 41 -3.68 -24.10 -1.67
N ILE A 42 -2.41 -24.45 -1.92
CA ILE A 42 -1.96 -25.07 -3.17
C ILE A 42 -2.76 -26.34 -3.45
N VAL A 43 -3.00 -27.18 -2.45
CA VAL A 43 -3.74 -28.43 -2.61
C VAL A 43 -5.22 -28.19 -2.97
N PRO A 44 -5.99 -27.39 -2.21
CA PRO A 44 -7.35 -27.01 -2.60
C PRO A 44 -7.44 -26.38 -3.98
N LEU A 45 -6.58 -25.40 -4.29
CA LEU A 45 -6.59 -24.69 -5.58
C LEU A 45 -6.27 -25.62 -6.75
N ALA A 46 -5.23 -26.45 -6.60
CA ALA A 46 -4.86 -27.43 -7.61
C ALA A 46 -5.99 -28.45 -7.81
N THR A 47 -6.62 -28.92 -6.73
CA THR A 47 -7.74 -29.87 -6.82
C THR A 47 -8.91 -29.29 -7.61
N VAL A 48 -9.31 -28.05 -7.33
CA VAL A 48 -10.40 -27.39 -8.08
C VAL A 48 -10.01 -27.20 -9.55
N ALA A 49 -8.77 -26.76 -9.82
CA ALA A 49 -8.28 -26.60 -11.19
C ALA A 49 -8.27 -27.94 -11.95
N PHE A 50 -7.77 -29.02 -11.34
CA PHE A 50 -7.73 -30.35 -11.96
C PHE A 50 -9.12 -30.95 -12.14
N ALA A 51 -10.04 -30.78 -11.17
CA ALA A 51 -11.42 -31.21 -11.30
C ALA A 51 -12.08 -30.58 -12.54
N LEU A 52 -11.84 -29.28 -12.75
CA LEU A 52 -12.28 -28.58 -13.95
C LEU A 52 -11.65 -29.16 -15.23
N PHE A 53 -10.34 -29.45 -15.25
CA PHE A 53 -9.70 -30.05 -16.44
C PHE A 53 -10.21 -31.45 -16.75
N THR A 54 -10.52 -32.25 -15.73
CA THR A 54 -11.12 -33.58 -15.94
C THR A 54 -12.58 -33.50 -16.39
N ALA A 55 -13.32 -32.48 -15.94
CA ALA A 55 -14.71 -32.27 -16.34
C ALA A 55 -14.84 -31.79 -17.80
N PHE A 56 -13.80 -31.12 -18.33
CA PHE A 56 -13.81 -30.52 -19.66
C PHE A 56 -12.62 -31.02 -20.52
N PRO A 57 -12.85 -31.95 -21.47
CA PRO A 57 -11.79 -32.63 -22.24
C PRO A 57 -10.84 -31.71 -23.02
N ILE A 58 -11.26 -30.47 -23.31
CA ILE A 58 -10.47 -29.47 -24.03
C ILE A 58 -9.20 -29.03 -23.27
N PHE A 59 -9.08 -29.34 -21.98
CA PHE A 59 -7.93 -28.97 -21.13
C PHE A 59 -6.87 -30.05 -20.97
N GLY A 60 -6.94 -31.18 -21.69
CA GLY A 60 -5.91 -32.22 -21.63
C GLY A 60 -4.50 -31.74 -22.00
N SER A 61 -4.37 -30.86 -23.00
CA SER A 61 -3.12 -30.23 -23.43
C SER A 61 -2.67 -29.06 -22.54
N PHE A 62 -3.57 -28.55 -21.69
CA PHE A 62 -3.30 -27.42 -20.81
C PHE A 62 -2.41 -27.79 -19.63
N GLN A 63 -2.57 -28.99 -19.05
CA GLN A 63 -1.76 -29.43 -17.91
C GLN A 63 -0.26 -29.37 -18.23
N ALA A 64 0.14 -29.84 -19.42
CA ALA A 64 1.52 -29.79 -19.87
C ALA A 64 1.99 -28.33 -20.10
N SER A 65 1.15 -27.50 -20.74
CA SER A 65 1.49 -26.10 -21.02
C SER A 65 1.61 -25.24 -19.75
N LEU A 66 0.75 -25.48 -18.74
CA LEU A 66 0.81 -24.79 -17.45
C LEU A 66 2.03 -25.23 -16.65
N GLN A 67 2.37 -26.52 -16.69
CA GLN A 67 3.59 -27.04 -16.05
C GLN A 67 4.83 -26.39 -16.66
N ASP A 68 4.92 -26.31 -17.99
CA ASP A 68 6.00 -25.60 -18.69
C ASP A 68 6.06 -24.12 -18.30
N PHE A 69 4.95 -23.39 -18.37
CA PHE A 69 4.91 -21.97 -18.04
C PHE A 69 5.36 -21.68 -16.60
N LEU A 70 4.83 -22.43 -15.64
CA LEU A 70 5.21 -22.30 -14.23
C LEU A 70 6.68 -22.65 -13.99
N SER A 71 7.19 -23.67 -14.68
CA SER A 71 8.58 -24.10 -14.58
C SER A 71 9.58 -23.06 -15.11
N VAL A 72 9.21 -22.35 -16.18
CA VAL A 72 10.09 -21.38 -16.85
C VAL A 72 10.04 -20.01 -16.17
N HIS A 73 8.86 -19.57 -15.72
CA HIS A 73 8.66 -18.17 -15.36
C HIS A 73 8.54 -17.89 -13.85
N LEU A 74 8.09 -18.86 -13.05
CA LEU A 74 7.68 -18.62 -11.66
C LEU A 74 8.69 -19.10 -10.60
N MET A 75 9.50 -20.11 -10.91
CA MET A 75 10.38 -20.77 -9.94
C MET A 75 11.71 -21.20 -10.58
N PRO A 76 12.82 -21.27 -9.80
CA PRO A 76 14.09 -21.78 -10.31
C PRO A 76 14.00 -23.27 -10.70
N PRO A 77 14.68 -23.71 -11.77
CA PRO A 77 14.61 -25.08 -12.28
C PRO A 77 14.90 -26.18 -11.26
N GLN A 78 15.74 -25.86 -10.25
CA GLN A 78 16.23 -26.83 -9.26
C GLN A 78 15.14 -27.37 -8.31
N ILE A 79 14.00 -26.67 -8.18
CA ILE A 79 12.92 -27.06 -7.26
C ILE A 79 11.70 -27.63 -8.03
N ASN A 80 11.61 -27.32 -9.33
CA ASN A 80 10.44 -27.61 -10.17
C ASN A 80 10.05 -29.09 -10.17
N ASP A 81 11.00 -29.98 -10.47
CA ASP A 81 10.71 -31.39 -10.72
C ASP A 81 10.08 -32.09 -9.51
N GLN A 82 10.56 -31.77 -8.32
CA GLN A 82 10.08 -32.39 -7.09
C GLN A 82 8.68 -31.88 -6.70
N ILE A 83 8.40 -30.58 -6.88
CA ILE A 83 7.07 -30.01 -6.61
C ILE A 83 6.04 -30.52 -7.61
N PHE A 84 6.36 -30.51 -8.90
CA PHE A 84 5.43 -31.01 -9.92
C PHE A 84 5.14 -32.51 -9.76
N LYS A 85 6.13 -33.30 -9.35
CA LYS A 85 5.91 -34.71 -8.99
C LYS A 85 4.86 -34.85 -7.89
N TYR A 86 4.96 -34.07 -6.81
CA TYR A 86 3.97 -34.10 -5.72
C TYR A 86 2.60 -33.56 -6.15
N LEU A 87 2.54 -32.48 -6.92
CA LEU A 87 1.29 -31.93 -7.45
C LEU A 87 0.57 -32.95 -8.33
N ASN A 88 1.29 -33.62 -9.23
CA ASN A 88 0.73 -34.65 -10.11
C ASN A 88 0.28 -35.90 -9.32
N GLN A 89 1.03 -36.33 -8.31
CA GLN A 89 0.61 -37.41 -7.41
C GLN A 89 -0.67 -37.06 -6.64
N PHE A 90 -0.81 -35.81 -6.20
CA PHE A 90 -2.01 -35.35 -5.50
C PHE A 90 -3.20 -35.25 -6.45
N ALA A 91 -2.99 -34.73 -7.67
CA ALA A 91 -4.01 -34.67 -8.72
C ALA A 91 -4.58 -36.05 -9.05
N ALA A 92 -3.72 -37.07 -9.11
CA ALA A 92 -4.14 -38.45 -9.31
C ALA A 92 -5.06 -38.95 -8.18
N LYS A 93 -4.79 -38.56 -6.93
CA LYS A 93 -5.64 -38.86 -5.77
C LYS A 93 -6.94 -38.05 -5.74
N ALA A 94 -6.93 -36.83 -6.29
CA ALA A 94 -8.09 -35.96 -6.35
C ALA A 94 -9.24 -36.53 -7.21
N LYS A 95 -8.97 -37.43 -8.15
CA LYS A 95 -10.01 -38.16 -8.92
C LYS A 95 -10.92 -39.03 -8.03
N GLY A 96 -10.48 -39.39 -6.81
CA GLY A 96 -11.25 -40.16 -5.85
C GLY A 96 -11.96 -39.33 -4.77
N LEU A 97 -11.95 -38.00 -4.86
CA LEU A 97 -12.57 -37.14 -3.84
C LEU A 97 -14.11 -37.24 -3.87
N THR A 98 -14.72 -37.31 -2.69
CA THR A 98 -16.18 -37.19 -2.55
C THR A 98 -16.63 -35.75 -2.81
N THR A 99 -17.90 -35.55 -3.18
CA THR A 99 -18.50 -34.22 -3.37
C THR A 99 -18.33 -33.32 -2.14
N VAL A 100 -18.42 -33.90 -0.94
CA VAL A 100 -18.22 -33.19 0.33
C VAL A 100 -16.78 -32.67 0.44
N GLY A 101 -15.78 -33.48 0.09
CA GLY A 101 -14.38 -33.04 0.08
C GLY A 101 -14.12 -31.90 -0.89
N MET A 102 -14.75 -31.92 -2.08
CA MET A 102 -14.62 -30.85 -3.06
C MET A 102 -15.19 -29.53 -2.54
N ILE A 103 -16.33 -29.55 -1.85
CA ILE A 103 -16.92 -28.35 -1.23
C ILE A 103 -15.98 -27.76 -0.17
N ILE A 104 -15.42 -28.60 0.70
CA ILE A 104 -14.49 -28.16 1.76
C ILE A 104 -13.25 -27.50 1.14
N LEU A 105 -12.66 -28.11 0.11
CA LEU A 105 -11.51 -27.54 -0.58
C LEU A 105 -11.85 -26.22 -1.27
N PHE A 106 -13.01 -26.14 -1.92
CA PHE A 106 -13.47 -24.91 -2.56
C PHE A 106 -13.63 -23.77 -1.54
N VAL A 107 -14.28 -24.02 -0.41
CA VAL A 107 -14.43 -23.04 0.68
C VAL A 107 -13.06 -22.60 1.21
N THR A 108 -12.14 -23.54 1.39
CA THR A 108 -10.76 -23.26 1.84
C THR A 108 -10.01 -22.36 0.86
N ALA A 109 -10.16 -22.58 -0.45
CA ALA A 109 -9.56 -21.74 -1.48
C ALA A 109 -10.11 -20.31 -1.44
N VAL A 110 -11.43 -20.15 -1.25
CA VAL A 110 -12.07 -18.83 -1.10
C VAL A 110 -11.57 -18.11 0.17
N MET A 111 -11.48 -18.81 1.31
CA MET A 111 -10.94 -18.24 2.56
C MET A 111 -9.48 -17.79 2.43
N THR A 112 -8.66 -18.56 1.70
CA THR A 112 -7.28 -18.20 1.40
C THR A 112 -7.22 -16.90 0.61
N MET A 113 -8.04 -16.78 -0.44
CA MET A 113 -8.09 -15.57 -1.25
C MET A 113 -8.54 -14.34 -0.45
N MET A 114 -9.50 -14.51 0.46
CA MET A 114 -9.93 -13.46 1.40
C MET A 114 -8.78 -13.00 2.31
N THR A 115 -7.89 -13.91 2.71
CA THR A 115 -6.70 -13.59 3.52
C THR A 115 -5.72 -12.73 2.73
N VAL A 116 -5.46 -13.10 1.46
CA VAL A 116 -4.63 -12.30 0.54
C VAL A 116 -5.25 -10.91 0.37
N GLU A 117 -6.52 -10.79 0.02
CA GLU A 117 -7.19 -9.49 -0.14
C GLU A 117 -7.10 -8.64 1.13
N SER A 118 -7.26 -9.26 2.30
CA SER A 118 -7.18 -8.55 3.58
C SER A 118 -5.79 -7.98 3.83
N ALA A 119 -4.73 -8.71 3.50
CA ALA A 119 -3.36 -8.21 3.59
C ALA A 119 -3.13 -6.98 2.68
N PHE A 120 -3.65 -7.00 1.46
CA PHE A 120 -3.59 -5.84 0.57
C PHE A 120 -4.43 -4.68 1.10
N ASN A 121 -5.65 -4.94 1.59
CA ASN A 121 -6.50 -3.90 2.16
C ASN A 121 -5.84 -3.17 3.34
N VAL A 122 -5.03 -3.86 4.16
CA VAL A 122 -4.23 -3.24 5.21
C VAL A 122 -3.18 -2.28 4.63
N ILE A 123 -2.46 -2.69 3.57
CA ILE A 123 -1.47 -1.84 2.86
C ILE A 123 -2.14 -0.63 2.18
N TRP A 124 -3.39 -0.72 1.77
CA TRP A 124 -4.14 0.44 1.25
C TRP A 124 -4.96 1.17 2.32
N ARG A 125 -4.86 0.76 3.59
CA ARG A 125 -5.62 1.32 4.72
C ARG A 125 -7.13 1.41 4.44
N VAL A 126 -7.67 0.40 3.77
CA VAL A 126 -9.08 0.34 3.40
C VAL A 126 -9.93 0.07 4.64
N LYS A 127 -10.77 1.03 5.04
CA LYS A 127 -11.65 0.93 6.21
C LYS A 127 -12.82 -0.04 6.03
N LYS A 128 -13.31 -0.20 4.79
CA LYS A 128 -14.48 -1.04 4.48
C LYS A 128 -14.13 -2.12 3.46
N ALA A 129 -14.10 -3.36 3.94
CA ALA A 129 -13.96 -4.56 3.11
C ALA A 129 -15.15 -4.75 2.17
N ARG A 130 -14.96 -5.50 1.08
CA ARG A 130 -16.07 -5.96 0.23
C ARG A 130 -17.03 -6.84 1.05
N PRO A 131 -18.34 -6.74 0.84
CA PRO A 131 -19.30 -7.67 1.43
C PRO A 131 -18.93 -9.11 1.13
N ILE A 132 -19.11 -10.03 2.09
CA ILE A 132 -18.69 -11.43 1.96
C ILE A 132 -19.31 -12.09 0.72
N ALA A 133 -20.58 -11.84 0.42
CA ALA A 133 -21.25 -12.36 -0.77
C ALA A 133 -20.55 -11.94 -2.08
N GLN A 134 -20.14 -10.68 -2.20
CA GLN A 134 -19.42 -10.18 -3.36
C GLN A 134 -18.02 -10.79 -3.47
N ARG A 135 -17.33 -10.97 -2.34
CA ARG A 135 -16.02 -11.65 -2.29
C ARG A 135 -16.12 -13.08 -2.78
N VAL A 136 -17.09 -13.84 -2.27
CA VAL A 136 -17.32 -15.24 -2.66
C VAL A 136 -17.59 -15.32 -4.16
N LEU A 137 -18.43 -14.45 -4.72
CA LEU A 137 -18.76 -14.48 -6.15
C LEU A 137 -17.56 -14.13 -7.03
N VAL A 138 -16.80 -13.08 -6.70
CA VAL A 138 -15.60 -12.68 -7.43
C VAL A 138 -14.52 -13.77 -7.35
N TYR A 139 -14.32 -14.37 -6.17
CA TYR A 139 -13.32 -15.42 -5.99
C TYR A 139 -13.74 -16.74 -6.60
N TRP A 140 -15.02 -17.09 -6.56
CA TRP A 140 -15.54 -18.21 -7.33
C TRP A 140 -15.27 -18.03 -8.82
N ALA A 141 -15.54 -16.83 -9.36
CA ALA A 141 -15.25 -16.51 -10.76
C ALA A 141 -13.74 -16.61 -11.06
N ILE A 142 -12.86 -16.07 -10.21
CA ILE A 142 -11.40 -16.15 -10.43
C ILE A 142 -10.89 -17.60 -10.34
N ILE A 143 -11.36 -18.38 -9.36
CA ILE A 143 -10.91 -19.76 -9.16
C ILE A 143 -11.39 -20.68 -10.28
N THR A 144 -12.58 -20.43 -10.86
CA THR A 144 -13.16 -21.27 -11.92
C THR A 144 -12.83 -20.75 -13.32
N LEU A 145 -13.16 -19.50 -13.62
CA LEU A 145 -12.94 -18.88 -14.93
C LEU A 145 -11.48 -18.49 -15.13
N GLY A 146 -10.71 -18.19 -14.08
CA GLY A 146 -9.30 -17.80 -14.20
C GLY A 146 -8.45 -18.86 -14.89
N PRO A 147 -8.39 -20.10 -14.37
CA PRO A 147 -7.69 -21.20 -15.05
C PRO A 147 -8.25 -21.50 -16.44
N MET A 148 -9.57 -21.38 -16.63
CA MET A 148 -10.23 -21.61 -17.91
C MET A 148 -9.76 -20.61 -18.98
N LEU A 149 -9.81 -19.31 -18.66
CA LEU A 149 -9.36 -18.22 -19.53
C LEU A 149 -7.86 -18.29 -19.77
N PHE A 150 -7.08 -18.60 -18.71
CA PHE A 150 -5.64 -18.79 -18.83
C PHE A 150 -5.30 -19.96 -19.75
N GLY A 151 -6.06 -21.07 -19.67
CA GLY A 151 -5.85 -22.23 -20.53
C GLY A 151 -6.25 -22.02 -21.97
N VAL A 152 -7.34 -21.30 -22.23
CA VAL A 152 -7.68 -20.87 -23.59
C VAL A 152 -6.60 -19.94 -24.14
N SER A 153 -6.14 -18.96 -23.35
CA SER A 153 -5.08 -18.03 -23.73
C SER A 153 -3.77 -18.73 -24.08
N LEU A 154 -3.32 -19.67 -23.25
CA LEU A 154 -2.12 -20.47 -23.51
C LEU A 154 -2.30 -21.38 -24.73
N SER A 155 -3.46 -22.00 -24.91
CA SER A 155 -3.73 -22.86 -26.08
C SER A 155 -3.67 -22.06 -27.39
N ILE A 156 -4.26 -20.87 -27.41
CA ILE A 156 -4.18 -19.95 -28.55
C ILE A 156 -2.74 -19.49 -28.77
N SER A 157 -2.04 -19.10 -27.69
CA SER A 157 -0.65 -18.62 -27.77
C SER A 157 0.28 -19.72 -28.30
N SER A 158 0.16 -20.95 -27.81
CA SER A 158 0.92 -22.11 -28.29
C SER A 158 0.60 -22.46 -29.74
N TYR A 159 -0.67 -22.38 -30.14
CA TYR A 159 -1.06 -22.62 -31.54
C TYR A 159 -0.49 -21.55 -32.49
N LEU A 160 -0.57 -20.27 -32.10
CA LEU A 160 -0.01 -19.15 -32.85
C LEU A 160 1.53 -19.21 -32.89
N PHE A 161 2.17 -19.58 -31.78
CA PHE A 161 3.61 -19.75 -31.69
C PHE A 161 4.09 -20.91 -32.56
N ALA A 162 3.43 -22.07 -32.51
CA ALA A 162 3.74 -23.23 -33.35
C ALA A 162 3.60 -22.89 -34.85
N ARG A 163 2.57 -22.12 -35.23
CA ARG A 163 2.45 -21.60 -36.61
C ARG A 163 3.54 -20.61 -36.98
N SER A 164 3.91 -19.72 -36.06
CA SER A 164 4.95 -18.72 -36.28
C SER A 164 6.33 -19.36 -36.43
N VAL A 165 6.63 -20.39 -35.65
CA VAL A 165 7.86 -21.19 -35.76
C VAL A 165 7.84 -22.06 -37.03
N ALA A 166 6.70 -22.66 -37.40
CA ALA A 166 6.57 -23.41 -38.65
C ALA A 166 6.73 -22.50 -39.89
N PHE A 167 6.24 -21.26 -39.82
CA PHE A 167 6.40 -20.25 -40.87
C PHE A 167 7.82 -19.64 -40.89
N ALA A 168 8.48 -19.48 -39.73
CA ALA A 168 9.87 -19.02 -39.63
C ALA A 168 10.88 -20.10 -40.03
N GLY A 169 10.57 -21.37 -39.75
CA GLY A 169 11.36 -22.54 -40.13
C GLY A 169 11.42 -22.78 -41.64
N SER A 170 10.48 -22.26 -42.43
CA SER A 170 10.56 -22.29 -43.90
C SER A 170 11.45 -21.19 -44.48
N HIS A 171 11.91 -20.22 -43.68
CA HIS A 171 12.63 -19.05 -44.18
C HIS A 171 13.96 -18.73 -43.45
N ASN A 172 14.53 -19.62 -42.61
CA ASN A 172 15.83 -19.39 -41.93
C ASN A 172 15.97 -18.00 -41.26
N LEU A 173 14.85 -17.37 -40.94
CA LEU A 173 14.75 -16.05 -40.32
C LEU A 173 14.38 -16.26 -38.86
N LEU A 174 15.28 -16.85 -38.07
CA LEU A 174 15.29 -16.61 -36.62
C LEU A 174 16.37 -15.55 -36.38
N PRO A 175 16.03 -14.24 -36.43
CA PRO A 175 17.01 -13.21 -36.17
C PRO A 175 17.40 -13.26 -34.68
N PRO A 176 18.61 -12.82 -34.31
CA PRO A 176 19.01 -12.60 -32.91
C PRO A 176 18.04 -11.70 -32.11
N MET A 177 17.18 -10.93 -32.79
CA MET A 177 16.08 -10.20 -32.16
C MET A 177 15.04 -11.09 -31.49
N ALA A 178 14.82 -12.33 -31.94
CA ALA A 178 13.87 -13.27 -31.34
C ALA A 178 14.33 -13.75 -29.95
N GLU A 179 15.63 -14.02 -29.77
CA GLU A 179 16.21 -14.33 -28.45
C GLU A 179 16.16 -13.10 -27.51
N TRP A 180 16.42 -11.91 -28.05
CA TRP A 180 16.28 -10.66 -27.28
C TRP A 180 14.83 -10.37 -26.88
N PHE A 181 13.86 -10.69 -27.75
CA PHE A 181 12.43 -10.62 -27.43
C PHE A 181 12.06 -11.64 -26.36
N LEU A 182 12.48 -12.89 -26.48
CA LEU A 182 12.18 -13.95 -25.51
C LEU A 182 12.78 -13.68 -24.12
N THR A 183 13.98 -13.10 -24.07
CA THR A 183 14.66 -12.77 -22.80
C THR A 183 14.17 -11.45 -22.20
N GLY A 184 13.82 -10.48 -23.06
CA GLY A 184 13.34 -9.15 -22.68
C GLY A 184 11.85 -9.10 -22.29
N VAL A 185 11.03 -10.04 -22.77
CA VAL A 185 9.58 -10.09 -22.53
C VAL A 185 9.20 -10.54 -21.11
N SER A 186 10.06 -11.30 -20.42
CA SER A 186 9.77 -11.78 -19.05
C SER A 186 9.50 -10.65 -18.07
N LEU A 187 10.28 -9.56 -18.15
CA LEU A 187 10.16 -8.41 -17.23
C LEU A 187 8.85 -7.62 -17.46
N PRO A 188 8.49 -7.20 -18.69
CA PRO A 188 7.19 -6.61 -18.98
C PRO A 188 6.01 -7.48 -18.56
N ILE A 189 6.05 -8.79 -18.80
CA ILE A 189 4.99 -9.72 -18.39
C ILE A 189 4.88 -9.76 -16.86
N THR A 190 6.02 -9.89 -16.16
CA THR A 190 6.04 -9.93 -14.70
C THR A 190 5.56 -8.60 -14.10
N ALA A 191 5.99 -7.47 -14.68
CA ALA A 191 5.55 -6.13 -14.27
C ALA A 191 4.05 -5.95 -14.49
N PHE A 192 3.53 -6.40 -15.63
CA PHE A 192 2.11 -6.41 -15.93
C PHE A 192 1.34 -7.27 -14.92
N GLY A 193 1.84 -8.47 -14.60
CA GLY A 193 1.24 -9.37 -13.60
C GLY A 193 1.12 -8.71 -12.22
N PHE A 194 2.21 -8.12 -11.71
CA PHE A 194 2.16 -7.37 -10.45
C PHE A 194 1.25 -6.14 -10.53
N THR A 195 1.28 -5.40 -11.64
CA THR A 195 0.38 -4.26 -11.87
C THR A 195 -1.08 -4.68 -11.75
N MET A 196 -1.47 -5.80 -12.36
CA MET A 196 -2.83 -6.33 -12.30
C MET A 196 -3.23 -6.72 -10.87
N ILE A 197 -2.33 -7.36 -10.12
CA ILE A 197 -2.56 -7.65 -8.71
C ILE A 197 -2.81 -6.35 -7.94
N TYR A 198 -2.00 -5.30 -8.16
CA TYR A 198 -2.13 -4.02 -7.45
C TYR A 198 -3.37 -3.21 -7.85
N VAL A 199 -3.91 -3.41 -9.05
CA VAL A 199 -5.16 -2.77 -9.49
C VAL A 199 -6.39 -3.49 -8.94
N TYR A 200 -6.41 -4.83 -8.97
CA TYR A 200 -7.64 -5.59 -8.73
C TYR A 200 -7.78 -6.16 -7.32
N MET A 201 -6.67 -6.47 -6.65
CA MET A 201 -6.66 -7.07 -5.31
C MET A 201 -7.18 -6.11 -4.23
N PRO A 202 -6.69 -4.86 -4.11
CA PRO A 202 -7.18 -3.98 -3.06
C PRO A 202 -8.62 -3.52 -3.34
N ASN A 203 -9.40 -3.34 -2.27
CA ASN A 203 -10.76 -2.82 -2.35
C ASN A 203 -10.80 -1.28 -2.38
N CYS A 204 -10.01 -0.67 -3.26
CA CYS A 204 -10.00 0.77 -3.49
C CYS A 204 -9.67 1.09 -4.95
N LYS A 205 -9.97 2.31 -5.38
CA LYS A 205 -9.59 2.77 -6.73
C LYS A 205 -8.08 3.07 -6.73
N VAL A 206 -7.32 2.27 -7.46
CA VAL A 206 -5.89 2.49 -7.68
C VAL A 206 -5.69 3.02 -9.09
N GLU A 207 -4.96 4.12 -9.25
CA GLU A 207 -4.61 4.61 -10.57
C GLU A 207 -3.62 3.66 -11.25
N TRP A 208 -3.90 3.34 -12.51
CA TRP A 208 -3.07 2.44 -13.32
C TRP A 208 -1.60 2.87 -13.40
N ARG A 209 -1.34 4.17 -13.39
CA ARG A 209 0.03 4.74 -13.44
C ARG A 209 0.81 4.42 -12.17
N ASP A 210 0.17 4.49 -11.00
CA ASP A 210 0.82 4.17 -9.72
C ASP A 210 1.07 2.66 -9.60
N ALA A 211 0.08 1.86 -10.02
CA ALA A 211 0.20 0.41 -10.07
C ALA A 211 1.32 -0.06 -11.01
N LEU A 212 1.51 0.62 -12.15
CA LEU A 212 2.58 0.29 -13.09
C LEU A 212 3.96 0.55 -12.48
N VAL A 213 4.14 1.66 -11.76
CA VAL A 213 5.42 1.98 -11.10
C VAL A 213 5.74 0.95 -10.02
N GLY A 214 4.78 0.64 -9.14
CA GLY A 214 5.00 -0.41 -8.13
C GLY A 214 5.15 -1.80 -8.73
N GLY A 215 4.43 -2.10 -9.81
CA GLY A 215 4.53 -3.35 -10.57
C GLY A 215 5.90 -3.54 -11.22
N LEU A 216 6.48 -2.46 -11.78
CA LEU A 216 7.84 -2.47 -12.31
C LEU A 216 8.88 -2.72 -11.20
N VAL A 217 8.74 -2.03 -10.06
CA VAL A 217 9.64 -2.21 -8.90
C VAL A 217 9.57 -3.66 -8.40
N ALA A 218 8.37 -4.22 -8.26
CA ALA A 218 8.17 -5.61 -7.85
C ALA A 218 8.77 -6.59 -8.87
N ALA A 219 8.58 -6.36 -10.16
CA ALA A 219 9.10 -7.23 -11.21
C ALA A 219 10.63 -7.24 -11.26
N VAL A 220 11.27 -6.07 -11.15
CA VAL A 220 12.74 -5.98 -11.06
C VAL A 220 13.25 -6.73 -9.82
N ALA A 221 12.64 -6.49 -8.66
CA ALA A 221 13.00 -7.19 -7.43
C ALA A 221 12.78 -8.71 -7.54
N PHE A 222 11.69 -9.14 -8.20
CA PHE A 222 11.37 -10.55 -8.44
C PHE A 222 12.39 -11.23 -9.35
N GLU A 223 12.77 -10.60 -10.46
CA GLU A 223 13.80 -11.13 -11.37
C GLU A 223 15.18 -11.22 -10.69
N LEU A 224 15.55 -10.20 -9.92
CA LEU A 224 16.78 -10.22 -9.11
C LEU A 224 16.74 -11.33 -8.05
N CYS A 225 15.60 -11.50 -7.38
CA CYS A 225 15.40 -12.55 -6.38
C CYS A 225 15.46 -13.95 -7.01
N LYS A 226 14.80 -14.18 -8.15
CA LYS A 226 14.89 -15.45 -8.91
C LYS A 226 16.35 -15.82 -9.19
N ARG A 227 17.14 -14.88 -9.72
CA ARG A 227 18.56 -15.11 -10.02
C ARG A 227 19.39 -15.34 -8.77
N GLY A 228 19.21 -14.50 -7.75
CA GLY A 228 19.94 -14.59 -6.47
C GLY A 228 19.64 -15.89 -5.72
N PHE A 229 18.37 -16.31 -5.69
CA PHE A 229 17.94 -17.54 -5.05
C PHE A 229 18.41 -18.79 -5.82
N GLY A 230 18.36 -18.75 -7.16
CA GLY A 230 18.96 -19.78 -8.00
C GLY A 230 20.47 -19.92 -7.78
N PHE A 231 21.19 -18.80 -7.62
CA PHE A 231 22.61 -18.80 -7.25
C PHE A 231 22.85 -19.39 -5.86
N TYR A 232 22.05 -18.99 -4.86
CA TYR A 232 22.13 -19.47 -3.48
C TYR A 232 22.01 -21.00 -3.40
N ILE A 233 21.00 -21.58 -4.05
CA ILE A 233 20.77 -23.03 -4.05
C ILE A 233 21.93 -23.80 -4.70
N ARG A 234 22.49 -23.27 -5.80
CA ARG A 234 23.60 -23.93 -6.52
C ARG A 234 24.91 -23.90 -5.73
N ARG A 235 25.18 -22.81 -4.99
CA ARG A 235 26.44 -22.60 -4.28
C ARG A 235 26.45 -23.15 -2.86
N ILE A 236 25.29 -23.35 -2.23
CA ILE A 236 25.18 -23.78 -0.83
C ILE A 236 24.41 -25.11 -0.75
N PRO A 237 25.04 -26.24 -1.15
CA PRO A 237 24.46 -27.57 -1.00
C PRO A 237 24.41 -28.02 0.47
N THR A 238 24.89 -27.23 1.42
CA THR A 238 24.88 -27.57 2.86
C THR A 238 23.47 -27.90 3.36
N TYR A 239 22.44 -27.21 2.85
CA TYR A 239 21.06 -27.50 3.23
C TYR A 239 20.58 -28.87 2.77
N THR A 240 20.93 -29.29 1.54
CA THR A 240 20.62 -30.64 1.04
C THR A 240 21.50 -31.70 1.69
N ALA A 241 22.73 -31.36 2.08
CA ALA A 241 23.65 -32.26 2.78
C ALA A 241 23.21 -32.58 4.23
N VAL A 242 22.63 -31.60 4.94
CA VAL A 242 22.17 -31.78 6.33
C VAL A 242 20.76 -32.37 6.40
N TYR A 243 19.84 -31.89 5.56
CA TYR A 243 18.42 -32.27 5.63
C TYR A 243 17.98 -33.28 4.56
N GLY A 244 18.85 -33.65 3.62
CA GLY A 244 18.53 -34.61 2.56
C GLY A 244 17.29 -34.20 1.76
N ALA A 245 16.40 -35.16 1.48
CA ALA A 245 15.16 -34.94 0.75
C ALA A 245 14.18 -33.97 1.46
N PHE A 246 14.31 -33.76 2.78
CA PHE A 246 13.47 -32.81 3.53
C PHE A 246 13.80 -31.35 3.19
N ALA A 247 15.00 -31.05 2.68
CA ALA A 247 15.44 -29.70 2.35
C ALA A 247 14.51 -28.97 1.36
N ALA A 248 13.80 -29.71 0.50
CA ALA A 248 12.88 -29.15 -0.48
C ALA A 248 11.76 -28.32 0.15
N ALA A 249 11.20 -28.75 1.29
CA ALA A 249 10.06 -28.08 1.91
C ALA A 249 10.42 -26.72 2.54
N PRO A 250 11.46 -26.60 3.40
CA PRO A 250 11.91 -25.30 3.91
C PRO A 250 12.40 -24.36 2.82
N VAL A 251 13.09 -24.87 1.79
CA VAL A 251 13.56 -24.05 0.67
C VAL A 251 12.38 -23.51 -0.15
N PHE A 252 11.35 -24.33 -0.38
CA PHE A 252 10.13 -23.87 -1.04
C PHE A 252 9.35 -22.83 -0.20
N LEU A 253 9.23 -23.05 1.11
CA LEU A 253 8.63 -22.07 2.02
C LEU A 253 9.38 -20.73 1.98
N LEU A 254 10.71 -20.76 2.00
CA LEU A 254 11.55 -19.58 1.87
C LEU A 254 11.33 -18.89 0.51
N TRP A 255 11.22 -19.65 -0.58
CA TRP A 255 10.92 -19.10 -1.90
C TRP A 255 9.60 -18.35 -1.91
N VAL A 256 8.52 -18.98 -1.45
CA VAL A 256 7.18 -18.37 -1.38
C VAL A 256 7.18 -17.15 -0.46
N TYR A 257 7.92 -17.21 0.65
CA TYR A 257 8.11 -16.06 1.54
C TYR A 257 8.75 -14.86 0.85
N LEU A 258 9.84 -15.09 0.10
CA LEU A 258 10.49 -14.02 -0.66
C LEU A 258 9.56 -13.44 -1.74
N CYS A 259 8.79 -14.28 -2.44
CA CYS A 259 7.77 -13.84 -3.39
C CYS A 259 6.75 -12.89 -2.73
N TRP A 260 6.25 -13.24 -1.54
CA TRP A 260 5.31 -12.40 -0.80
C TRP A 260 5.94 -11.10 -0.31
N ILE A 261 7.18 -11.15 0.20
CA ILE A 261 7.90 -9.93 0.60
C ILE A 261 8.00 -8.95 -0.58
N ILE A 262 8.36 -9.44 -1.76
CA ILE A 262 8.48 -8.61 -2.96
C ILE A 262 7.11 -8.06 -3.39
N ALA A 263 6.09 -8.92 -3.40
CA ALA A 263 4.73 -8.52 -3.74
C ALA A 263 4.20 -7.43 -2.80
N LEU A 264 4.41 -7.55 -1.49
CA LEU A 264 3.95 -6.59 -0.48
C LEU A 264 4.77 -5.29 -0.50
N ILE A 265 6.07 -5.36 -0.77
CA ILE A 265 6.91 -4.15 -0.95
C ILE A 265 6.44 -3.37 -2.18
N GLY A 266 6.21 -4.02 -3.33
CA GLY A 266 5.69 -3.33 -4.52
C GLY A 266 4.27 -2.78 -4.33
N ALA A 267 3.44 -3.47 -3.56
CA ALA A 267 2.14 -2.97 -3.12
C ALA A 267 2.26 -1.70 -2.27
N MET A 268 3.22 -1.67 -1.34
CA MET A 268 3.49 -0.51 -0.49
C MET A 268 4.03 0.69 -1.28
N VAL A 269 4.90 0.45 -2.26
CA VAL A 269 5.34 1.49 -3.20
C VAL A 269 4.13 2.04 -3.96
N THR A 270 3.27 1.16 -4.49
CA THR A 270 2.05 1.56 -5.20
C THR A 270 1.15 2.43 -4.32
N SER A 271 0.91 2.02 -3.07
CA SER A 271 0.01 2.76 -2.17
C SER A 271 0.61 4.07 -1.65
N ALA A 272 1.94 4.22 -1.67
CA ALA A 272 2.62 5.45 -1.26
C ALA A 272 2.62 6.55 -2.34
N LEU A 273 2.59 6.19 -3.62
CA LEU A 273 2.69 7.14 -4.74
C LEU A 273 1.58 8.20 -4.77
N PRO A 274 0.29 7.88 -4.54
CA PRO A 274 -0.75 8.89 -4.44
C PRO A 274 -0.49 9.91 -3.32
N ALA A 275 -0.05 9.45 -2.15
CA ALA A 275 0.24 10.33 -1.01
C ALA A 275 1.39 11.30 -1.32
N ILE A 276 2.44 10.83 -2.00
CA ILE A 276 3.56 11.66 -2.44
C ILE A 276 3.13 12.67 -3.51
N ARG A 277 2.30 12.25 -4.47
CA ARG A 277 1.82 13.12 -5.56
C ARG A 277 0.92 14.25 -5.06
N ILE A 278 0.09 13.97 -4.05
CA ILE A 278 -0.82 14.95 -3.44
C ILE A 278 -0.05 15.86 -2.46
N GLY A 279 1.22 15.56 -2.17
CA GLY A 279 2.02 16.29 -1.18
C GLY A 279 1.58 16.04 0.26
N GLN A 280 0.73 15.02 0.48
CA GLN A 280 0.31 14.57 1.81
C GLN A 280 1.45 13.77 2.45
N TYR A 281 2.50 14.49 2.84
CA TYR A 281 3.38 14.01 3.89
C TYR A 281 2.53 13.92 5.15
N HIS A 282 2.17 12.70 5.56
CA HIS A 282 1.72 12.50 6.93
C HIS A 282 2.85 13.01 7.82
N ARG A 283 2.65 14.15 8.49
CA ARG A 283 3.47 14.45 9.67
C ARG A 283 3.34 13.24 10.60
N ARG A 284 4.45 12.76 11.18
CA ARG A 284 4.38 11.71 12.21
C ARG A 284 3.36 12.17 13.25
N ALA A 285 2.30 11.39 13.47
CA ALA A 285 1.41 11.63 14.58
C ALA A 285 2.23 11.51 15.86
N PHE A 286 2.17 12.53 16.70
CA PHE A 286 2.79 12.56 18.02
C PHE A 286 1.78 13.12 19.02
N PRO A 287 1.90 12.84 20.33
CA PRO A 287 1.01 13.45 21.32
C PRO A 287 1.02 14.98 21.19
N GLY A 288 -0.12 15.58 20.81
CA GLY A 288 -0.25 17.01 20.52
C GLY A 288 -0.17 17.41 19.04
N SER A 289 -0.06 16.47 18.09
CA SER A 289 -0.14 16.78 16.66
C SER A 289 -1.48 17.39 16.26
N ASP A 290 -2.58 16.95 16.89
CA ASP A 290 -3.92 17.50 16.66
C ASP A 290 -3.99 19.00 17.00
N LEU A 291 -3.31 19.45 18.07
CA LEU A 291 -3.21 20.87 18.42
C LEU A 291 -2.47 21.66 17.33
N LEU A 292 -1.33 21.12 16.86
CA LEU A 292 -0.53 21.77 15.83
C LEU A 292 -1.27 21.87 14.49
N ASP A 293 -1.94 20.79 14.08
CA ASP A 293 -2.72 20.74 12.84
C ASP A 293 -3.92 21.69 12.93
N THR A 294 -4.57 21.75 14.10
CA THR A 294 -5.66 22.71 14.36
C THR A 294 -5.18 24.15 14.31
N LEU A 295 -4.04 24.47 14.92
CA LEU A 295 -3.44 25.80 14.86
C LEU A 295 -3.12 26.23 13.43
N GLU A 296 -2.57 25.33 12.61
CA GLU A 296 -2.28 25.63 11.21
C GLU A 296 -3.57 25.80 10.39
N ILE A 297 -4.59 24.95 10.59
CA ILE A 297 -5.92 25.10 9.97
C ILE A 297 -6.52 26.47 10.32
N LEU A 298 -6.58 26.82 11.60
CA LEU A 298 -7.13 28.09 12.06
C LEU A 298 -6.35 29.28 11.50
N ALA A 299 -5.01 29.22 11.51
CA ALA A 299 -4.17 30.27 10.95
C ALA A 299 -4.44 30.49 9.45
N ARG A 300 -4.67 29.42 8.67
CA ARG A 300 -5.06 29.56 7.25
C ARG A 300 -6.44 30.18 7.07
N LEU A 301 -7.38 29.86 7.94
CA LEU A 301 -8.71 30.46 7.91
C LEU A 301 -8.70 31.94 8.34
N VAL A 302 -7.80 32.35 9.24
CA VAL A 302 -7.55 33.77 9.54
C VAL A 302 -7.00 34.48 8.30
N GLU A 303 -5.97 33.91 7.68
CA GLU A 303 -5.33 34.47 6.48
C GLU A 303 -6.33 34.64 5.32
N SER A 304 -7.23 33.65 5.12
CA SER A 304 -8.26 33.75 4.07
C SER A 304 -9.33 34.79 4.39
N ARG A 305 -9.72 34.94 5.66
CA ARG A 305 -10.65 35.97 6.13
C ARG A 305 -10.08 37.36 5.92
N GLU A 306 -8.83 37.61 6.32
CA GLU A 306 -8.16 38.90 6.15
C GLU A 306 -7.95 39.26 4.66
N ALA A 307 -7.70 38.25 3.82
CA ALA A 307 -7.57 38.43 2.37
C ALA A 307 -8.92 38.54 1.63
N GLY A 308 -10.07 38.46 2.32
CA GLY A 308 -11.40 38.53 1.70
C GLY A 308 -11.74 37.35 0.77
N ARG A 309 -11.15 36.17 1.00
CA ARG A 309 -11.37 34.96 0.17
C ARG A 309 -12.51 34.10 0.72
N ALA A 310 -13.15 33.32 -0.15
CA ALA A 310 -14.30 32.45 0.18
C ALA A 310 -13.96 31.20 1.05
N GLY A 311 -12.93 31.23 1.88
CA GLY A 311 -12.48 30.09 2.67
C GLY A 311 -11.90 28.93 1.85
N TYR A 312 -11.65 27.80 2.51
CA TYR A 312 -10.99 26.62 1.93
C TYR A 312 -11.83 25.36 2.09
N THR A 313 -11.70 24.42 1.16
CA THR A 313 -12.27 23.07 1.29
C THR A 313 -11.47 22.22 2.30
N ALA A 314 -12.07 21.15 2.82
CA ALA A 314 -11.36 20.21 3.69
C ALA A 314 -10.10 19.61 3.02
N LEU A 315 -10.16 19.38 1.71
CA LEU A 315 -9.01 18.88 0.95
C LEU A 315 -7.88 19.92 0.88
N GLU A 316 -8.21 21.18 0.61
CA GLU A 316 -7.23 22.27 0.60
C GLU A 316 -6.59 22.46 1.99
N LEU A 317 -7.41 22.47 3.04
CA LEU A 317 -6.93 22.56 4.42
C LEU A 317 -6.00 21.40 4.79
N SER A 318 -6.34 20.16 4.45
CA SER A 318 -5.46 18.99 4.70
C SER A 318 -4.08 19.15 4.03
N LYS A 319 -4.05 19.67 2.81
CA LYS A 319 -2.80 19.91 2.06
C LYS A 319 -1.98 21.03 2.68
N MET A 320 -2.64 22.13 3.06
CA MET A 320 -1.97 23.29 3.66
C MET A 320 -1.43 22.98 5.05
N ALA A 321 -2.20 22.24 5.87
CA ALA A 321 -1.81 21.81 7.21
C ALA A 321 -0.83 20.62 7.21
N ARG A 322 -0.67 19.93 6.06
CA ARG A 322 0.14 18.72 5.91
C ARG A 322 -0.31 17.59 6.85
N CYS A 323 -1.62 17.44 7.00
CA CYS A 323 -2.25 16.33 7.72
C CYS A 323 -3.10 15.49 6.76
N ASP A 324 -3.46 14.28 7.19
CA ASP A 324 -4.31 13.40 6.39
C ASP A 324 -5.76 13.90 6.31
N MET A 325 -6.51 13.39 5.34
CA MET A 325 -7.88 13.83 5.10
C MET A 325 -8.82 13.48 6.25
N ASP A 326 -8.61 12.34 6.92
CA ASP A 326 -9.45 11.93 8.05
C ASP A 326 -9.21 12.85 9.26
N THR A 327 -7.95 13.14 9.58
CA THR A 327 -7.56 14.09 10.62
C THR A 327 -8.11 15.47 10.31
N SER A 328 -7.92 16.00 9.11
CA SER A 328 -8.47 17.30 8.73
C SER A 328 -10.00 17.32 8.88
N THR A 329 -10.71 16.29 8.42
CA THR A 329 -12.18 16.23 8.52
C THR A 329 -12.64 16.15 9.98
N ARG A 330 -11.97 15.35 10.81
CA ARG A 330 -12.23 15.22 12.25
C ARG A 330 -12.01 16.54 12.99
N LEU A 331 -10.88 17.22 12.72
CA LEU A 331 -10.55 18.50 13.35
C LEU A 331 -11.53 19.60 12.91
N ILE A 332 -11.87 19.67 11.61
CA ILE A 332 -12.86 20.61 11.08
C ILE A 332 -14.23 20.36 11.75
N ALA A 333 -14.70 19.12 11.81
CA ALA A 333 -15.97 18.80 12.48
C ALA A 333 -15.96 19.25 13.95
N ARG A 334 -14.85 19.06 14.65
CA ARG A 334 -14.73 19.51 16.04
C ARG A 334 -14.73 21.04 16.17
N LEU A 335 -14.03 21.75 15.29
CA LEU A 335 -14.04 23.21 15.23
C LEU A 335 -15.44 23.77 14.89
N ASP A 336 -16.19 23.07 14.05
CA ASP A 336 -17.58 23.40 13.69
C ASP A 336 -18.50 23.21 14.91
N THR A 337 -18.34 22.12 15.67
CA THR A 337 -19.10 21.92 16.93
C THR A 337 -18.79 22.97 18.00
N LEU A 338 -17.58 23.53 18.01
CA LEU A 338 -17.20 24.64 18.89
C LEU A 338 -17.73 26.00 18.40
N GLY A 339 -18.33 26.06 17.20
CA GLY A 339 -18.82 27.29 16.58
C GLY A 339 -17.71 28.24 16.12
N TRP A 340 -16.47 27.75 15.98
CA TRP A 340 -15.34 28.60 15.60
C TRP A 340 -15.19 28.75 14.09
N ILE A 341 -15.65 27.77 13.34
CA ILE A 341 -15.71 27.81 11.87
C ILE A 341 -17.15 27.68 11.40
N GLY A 342 -17.40 28.18 10.19
CA GLY A 342 -18.69 28.08 9.50
C GLY A 342 -18.52 27.38 8.17
N ARG A 343 -19.54 26.62 7.78
CA ARG A 343 -19.61 25.96 6.48
C ARG A 343 -20.40 26.81 5.49
N LEU A 344 -19.76 27.18 4.39
CA LEU A 344 -20.39 27.78 3.21
C LEU A 344 -20.82 26.66 2.25
N GLU A 345 -22.12 26.60 1.97
CA GLU A 345 -22.67 25.75 0.92
C GLU A 345 -22.56 26.48 -0.42
N ASP A 346 -21.51 26.17 -1.19
CA ASP A 346 -21.34 26.66 -2.56
C ASP A 346 -21.21 25.48 -3.54
N ALA A 347 -21.62 25.73 -4.80
CA ALA A 347 -22.31 24.83 -5.72
C ALA A 347 -21.62 23.51 -6.18
N ARG A 348 -20.48 23.08 -5.59
CA ARG A 348 -19.86 21.76 -5.86
C ARG A 348 -19.13 21.11 -4.68
N MET A 349 -18.55 21.88 -3.74
CA MET A 349 -17.86 21.35 -2.56
C MET A 349 -17.96 22.33 -1.38
N PRO A 350 -18.20 21.85 -0.15
CA PRO A 350 -18.33 22.72 1.01
C PRO A 350 -17.00 23.41 1.35
N ARG A 351 -17.07 24.71 1.62
CA ARG A 351 -15.93 25.53 2.06
C ARG A 351 -16.10 25.93 3.51
N TYR A 352 -15.00 26.10 4.21
CA TYR A 352 -14.98 26.50 5.62
C TYR A 352 -14.36 27.89 5.77
N VAL A 353 -14.96 28.70 6.63
CA VAL A 353 -14.52 30.06 6.99
C VAL A 353 -14.40 30.20 8.49
N LEU A 354 -13.53 31.09 8.97
CA LEU A 354 -13.43 31.38 10.39
C LEU A 354 -14.56 32.32 10.83
N ILE A 355 -15.33 31.92 11.84
CA ILE A 355 -16.32 32.75 12.51
C ILE A 355 -15.71 33.40 13.76
N ALA A 356 -14.94 32.63 14.52
CA ALA A 356 -14.36 33.08 15.78
C ALA A 356 -13.45 34.32 15.61
N ASN A 357 -13.39 35.14 16.65
CA ASN A 357 -12.44 36.25 16.73
C ASN A 357 -11.04 35.70 17.11
N PRO A 358 -10.01 35.86 16.25
CA PRO A 358 -8.66 35.34 16.53
C PRO A 358 -8.03 35.90 17.81
N ASN A 359 -8.49 37.08 18.26
CA ASN A 359 -7.99 37.72 19.49
C ASN A 359 -8.69 37.20 20.76
N GLN A 360 -9.71 36.36 20.64
CA GLN A 360 -10.41 35.74 21.76
C GLN A 360 -10.12 34.25 21.90
N VAL A 361 -9.73 33.58 20.81
CA VAL A 361 -9.31 32.18 20.84
C VAL A 361 -7.89 32.10 21.40
N THR A 362 -7.73 31.51 22.58
CA THR A 362 -6.42 31.33 23.24
C THR A 362 -5.85 29.93 22.99
N VAL A 363 -4.53 29.79 23.15
CA VAL A 363 -3.87 28.48 23.10
C VAL A 363 -4.38 27.56 24.21
N ASN A 364 -4.74 28.11 25.37
CA ASN A 364 -5.31 27.34 26.48
C ASN A 364 -6.61 26.63 26.07
N MET A 365 -7.53 27.34 25.39
CA MET A 365 -8.77 26.74 24.88
C MET A 365 -8.49 25.60 23.87
N LEU A 366 -7.47 25.78 23.02
CA LEU A 366 -7.06 24.74 22.07
C LEU A 366 -6.40 23.55 22.78
N PHE A 367 -5.61 23.81 23.81
CA PHE A 367 -4.94 22.78 24.60
C PHE A 367 -5.95 21.87 25.30
N ASP A 368 -6.97 22.45 25.91
CA ASP A 368 -8.04 21.72 26.61
C ASP A 368 -8.91 20.90 25.66
N GLN A 369 -9.07 21.36 24.42
CA GLN A 369 -9.85 20.61 23.44
C GLN A 369 -9.02 19.50 22.76
N PHE A 370 -7.79 19.78 22.37
CA PHE A 370 -7.03 18.90 21.46
C PHE A 370 -5.88 18.13 22.12
N VAL A 371 -5.56 18.39 23.39
CA VAL A 371 -4.45 17.73 24.10
C VAL A 371 -4.89 17.03 25.38
N ILE A 372 -5.60 17.71 26.29
CA ILE A 372 -5.97 17.16 27.60
C ILE A 372 -7.42 17.49 27.93
N ASP A 373 -8.23 16.46 28.21
CA ASP A 373 -9.54 16.63 28.84
C ASP A 373 -9.35 16.80 30.35
N ARG A 374 -9.33 18.06 30.79
CA ARG A 374 -9.11 18.42 32.20
C ARG A 374 -10.23 17.92 33.12
N ALA A 375 -11.46 17.90 32.63
CA ALA A 375 -12.62 17.48 33.43
C ALA A 375 -12.55 15.98 33.72
N GLU A 376 -12.22 15.18 32.70
CA GLU A 376 -12.02 13.74 32.88
C GLU A 376 -10.78 13.44 33.72
N LEU A 377 -9.68 14.17 33.51
CA LEU A 377 -8.47 14.00 34.32
C LEU A 377 -8.73 14.27 35.81
N GLU A 378 -9.43 15.36 36.12
CA GLU A 378 -9.80 15.71 37.50
C GLU A 378 -10.73 14.65 38.11
N TYR A 379 -11.70 14.16 37.35
CA TYR A 379 -12.62 13.11 37.78
C TYR A 379 -11.86 11.81 38.12
N GLN A 380 -10.95 11.36 37.26
CA GLN A 380 -10.16 10.14 37.47
C GLN A 380 -9.22 10.27 38.68
N LEU A 381 -8.55 11.42 38.84
CA LEU A 381 -7.67 11.67 40.00
C LEU A 381 -8.41 11.66 41.33
N ARG A 382 -9.71 12.01 41.33
CA ARG A 382 -10.56 11.97 42.53
C ARG A 382 -11.15 10.60 42.82
N LEU A 383 -11.27 9.74 41.80
CA LEU A 383 -11.80 8.38 41.91
C LEU A 383 -10.76 7.36 42.34
N ASP A 384 -9.54 7.47 41.80
CA ASP A 384 -8.45 6.57 42.12
C ASP A 384 -7.79 6.93 43.45
N ALA A 385 -7.16 5.95 44.09
CA ALA A 385 -6.13 6.19 45.11
C ALA A 385 -4.82 6.72 44.47
N ALA A 386 -4.96 7.65 43.53
CA ALA A 386 -3.84 8.24 42.80
C ALA A 386 -2.88 8.85 43.82
N HIS A 387 -1.61 8.46 43.75
CA HIS A 387 -0.57 9.01 44.62
C HIS A 387 -0.16 10.44 44.23
N VAL A 388 -0.85 11.04 43.27
CA VAL A 388 -0.60 12.37 42.73
C VAL A 388 -1.65 13.32 43.28
N ASP A 389 -1.20 14.42 43.90
CA ASP A 389 -2.10 15.45 44.41
C ASP A 389 -2.85 16.13 43.25
N CYS A 390 -4.18 15.99 43.24
CA CYS A 390 -5.03 16.51 42.19
C CYS A 390 -4.97 18.04 42.10
N ALA A 391 -4.98 18.75 43.23
CA ALA A 391 -5.01 20.21 43.26
C ALA A 391 -3.69 20.79 42.73
N ALA A 392 -2.56 20.20 43.13
CA ALA A 392 -1.24 20.59 42.65
C ALA A 392 -1.08 20.35 41.15
N LEU A 393 -1.53 19.20 40.63
CA LEU A 393 -1.45 18.91 39.20
C LEU A 393 -2.36 19.84 38.38
N MET A 394 -3.61 20.04 38.81
CA MET A 394 -4.56 20.91 38.10
C MET A 394 -4.09 22.37 38.11
N GLY A 395 -3.54 22.85 39.23
CA GLY A 395 -2.93 24.17 39.33
C GLY A 395 -1.68 24.32 38.46
N ALA A 396 -0.86 23.27 38.32
CA ALA A 396 0.31 23.30 37.43
C ALA A 396 -0.07 23.31 35.95
N LEU A 397 -1.17 22.64 35.59
CA LEU A 397 -1.70 22.65 34.23
C LEU A 397 -2.36 23.99 33.89
N ASP A 398 -2.93 24.70 34.86
CA ASP A 398 -3.51 26.04 34.67
C ASP A 398 -2.39 27.10 34.59
N ASN A 399 -1.91 27.34 33.37
CA ASN A 399 -0.74 28.17 33.12
C ASN A 399 -1.10 29.41 32.31
N GLU A 400 -0.93 30.58 32.91
CA GLU A 400 -1.22 31.87 32.25
C GLU A 400 -0.46 32.08 30.93
N LYS A 401 0.69 31.43 30.74
CA LYS A 401 1.44 31.50 29.47
C LYS A 401 0.68 30.89 28.29
N LEU A 402 -0.31 30.03 28.55
CA LEU A 402 -1.19 29.46 27.52
C LEU A 402 -2.31 30.43 27.11
N ASN A 403 -2.51 31.55 27.80
CA ASN A 403 -3.54 32.53 27.46
C ASN A 403 -3.16 33.43 26.27
N ILE A 404 -2.04 33.16 25.60
CA ILE A 404 -1.68 33.80 24.34
C ILE A 404 -2.75 33.54 23.26
N THR A 405 -3.14 34.57 22.53
CA THR A 405 -4.23 34.50 21.54
C THR A 405 -3.73 34.02 20.18
N LEU A 406 -4.59 33.39 19.40
CA LEU A 406 -4.29 32.97 18.03
C LEU A 406 -3.81 34.16 17.18
N GLY A 407 -4.46 35.32 17.31
CA GLY A 407 -4.07 36.55 16.61
C GLY A 407 -2.64 36.98 16.93
N SER A 408 -2.25 36.95 18.21
CA SER A 408 -0.89 37.31 18.62
C SER A 408 0.18 36.33 18.10
N LEU A 409 -0.11 35.03 18.04
CA LEU A 409 0.79 34.03 17.47
C LEU A 409 1.00 34.23 15.97
N ILE A 410 -0.06 34.55 15.23
CA ILE A 410 0.01 34.82 13.79
C ILE A 410 0.82 36.10 13.54
N ALA A 411 0.57 37.16 14.33
CA ALA A 411 1.32 38.42 14.25
C ALA A 411 2.82 38.21 14.52
N ALA A 412 3.17 37.43 15.55
CA ALA A 412 4.56 37.11 15.88
C ALA A 412 5.27 36.39 14.71
N ARG A 413 4.58 35.46 14.04
CA ARG A 413 5.11 34.78 12.85
C ARG A 413 5.32 35.74 11.67
N ALA A 414 4.38 36.64 11.42
CA ALA A 414 4.50 37.65 10.37
C ALA A 414 5.70 38.57 10.60
N GLN A 415 5.91 39.02 11.84
CA GLN A 415 7.04 39.86 12.22
C GLN A 415 8.38 39.11 12.09
N ALA A 416 8.44 37.83 12.49
CA ALA A 416 9.62 37.00 12.32
C ALA A 416 10.00 36.82 10.83
N LEU A 417 9.02 36.60 9.96
CA LEU A 417 9.24 36.49 8.51
C LEU A 417 9.70 37.82 7.90
N HIS A 418 9.15 38.95 8.34
CA HIS A 418 9.60 40.27 7.91
C HIS A 418 11.07 40.52 8.28
N ASN A 419 11.44 40.23 9.54
CA ASN A 419 12.81 40.37 10.02
C ASN A 419 13.79 39.44 9.28
N ALA A 420 13.36 38.23 8.91
CA ALA A 420 14.18 37.32 8.11
C ALA A 420 14.47 37.89 6.71
N ARG A 421 13.46 38.47 6.03
CA ARG A 421 13.63 39.09 4.71
C ARG A 421 14.56 40.30 4.73
N LEU A 422 14.53 41.10 5.79
CA LEU A 422 15.44 42.25 5.99
C LEU A 422 16.89 41.80 6.19
N ARG A 423 17.14 40.59 6.72
CA ARG A 423 18.49 40.04 6.86
C ARG A 423 19.05 39.48 5.55
N GLU A 424 18.18 39.09 4.62
CA GLU A 424 18.57 38.54 3.30
C GLU A 424 18.78 39.62 2.22
N THR A 425 18.40 40.88 2.48
CA THR A 425 18.66 42.01 1.59
C THR A 425 19.94 42.73 2.02
N PRO A 426 21.04 42.69 1.22
CA PRO A 426 22.25 43.44 1.56
C PRO A 426 21.97 44.96 1.44
N PRO A 427 22.65 45.81 2.23
CA PRO A 427 22.43 47.25 2.16
C PRO A 427 22.75 47.75 0.75
N SER A 428 21.78 48.39 0.12
CA SER A 428 21.93 49.09 -1.15
C SER A 428 23.10 50.06 -1.04
N SER A 429 24.13 49.84 -1.84
CA SER A 429 25.24 50.77 -2.02
C SER A 429 24.68 52.12 -2.46
N LEU A 430 24.97 53.15 -1.65
CA LEU A 430 24.70 54.55 -1.96
C LEU A 430 25.30 54.89 -3.34
N PRO A 431 24.63 55.72 -4.17
CA PRO A 431 25.21 56.17 -5.43
C PRO A 431 26.44 57.04 -5.13
N GLN A 432 27.61 56.62 -5.61
CA GLN A 432 28.79 57.47 -5.68
C GLN A 432 28.46 58.65 -6.60
N GLN A 433 28.34 59.84 -6.00
CA GLN A 433 28.44 61.11 -6.72
C GLN A 433 29.87 61.25 -7.26
N ALA A 434 29.98 61.43 -8.57
CA ALA A 434 31.16 61.94 -9.25
C ALA A 434 30.74 63.17 -10.07
#